data_AF-A0A3D8L8E0-F1
#
_entry.id   AF-A0A3D8L8E0-F1
#
_cell.length_a   1.000
_cell.length_b   1.000
_cell.length_c   1.000
_cell.angle_alpha   90.00
_cell.angle_beta   90.00
_cell.angle_gamma   90.00
#
_symmetry.space_group_name_H-M   'P 1'
#
loop_
_entity.id
_entity.type
_entity.pdbx_description
1 polymer ?
#
loop_
_entity_poly.entity_id
_entity_poly.type
_entity_poly.pdbx_seq_one_letter_code
_entity_poly.pdbx_strand_id
1 'polypeptide(L)'
;MPLETYASELSEVPHSHNAYMIMYVQETKDGDHLIDFQRYPLQADRVFLLRPGQAHQRQSKKEKGVLVSFSERFLQETGMRAHDTFVVFSSVYQHPYLDLPD
;
A
#
# COMPACT_ATOMS: atom_id res chain seq x y z
N MET A 1 -3.20 6.79 -9.50
CA MET A 1 -2.92 6.15 -10.81
C MET A 1 -3.58 4.78 -10.83
N PRO A 2 -4.04 4.27 -11.99
CA PRO A 2 -4.55 2.91 -12.09
C PRO A 2 -3.48 1.90 -11.69
N LEU A 3 -3.83 0.97 -10.79
CA LEU A 3 -2.89 0.04 -10.16
C LEU A 3 -2.26 -0.94 -11.16
N GLU A 4 -3.07 -1.36 -12.13
CA GLU A 4 -2.70 -2.25 -13.24
C GLU A 4 -1.68 -1.62 -14.19
N THR A 5 -1.64 -0.28 -14.27
CA THR A 5 -0.65 0.46 -15.07
C THR A 5 0.62 0.78 -14.30
N TYR A 6 0.61 0.64 -12.97
CA TYR A 6 1.71 1.02 -12.09
C TYR A 6 2.76 -0.10 -11.95
N ALA A 7 3.27 -0.61 -13.07
CA ALA A 7 4.18 -1.75 -13.10
C ALA A 7 5.52 -1.39 -13.75
N SER A 8 6.61 -1.80 -13.10
CA SER A 8 7.99 -1.69 -13.61
C SER A 8 8.83 -2.87 -13.13
N GLU A 9 10.05 -3.03 -13.64
CA GLU A 9 11.00 -4.04 -13.14
C GLU A 9 11.29 -3.86 -11.63
N LEU A 10 11.33 -2.61 -11.15
CA LEU A 10 11.51 -2.32 -9.72
C LEU A 10 10.33 -2.83 -8.87
N SER A 11 9.11 -2.84 -9.42
CA SER A 11 7.94 -3.36 -8.71
C SER A 11 7.94 -4.89 -8.55
N GLU A 12 8.74 -5.60 -9.35
CA GLU A 12 8.85 -7.06 -9.34
C GLU A 12 9.83 -7.60 -8.31
N VAL A 13 10.62 -6.73 -7.68
CA VAL A 13 11.55 -7.08 -6.62
C VAL A 13 11.20 -6.34 -5.34
N PRO A 14 11.58 -6.85 -4.16
CA PRO A 14 11.46 -6.09 -2.92
C PRO A 14 12.19 -4.76 -3.04
N HIS A 15 11.48 -3.67 -2.81
CA HIS A 15 12.01 -2.31 -2.84
C HIS A 15 11.40 -1.47 -1.71
N SER A 16 11.95 -0.29 -1.48
CA SER A 16 11.35 0.71 -0.60
C SER A 16 11.51 2.08 -1.23
N HIS A 17 10.70 3.02 -0.78
CA HIS A 17 10.75 4.40 -1.25
C HIS A 17 10.38 5.38 -0.14
N ASN A 18 10.76 6.64 -0.33
CA ASN A 18 10.47 7.72 0.61
C ASN A 18 9.11 8.39 0.33
N ALA A 19 8.05 7.58 0.35
CA ALA A 19 6.69 8.05 0.13
C ALA A 19 5.71 7.24 0.96
N TYR A 20 4.63 7.89 1.40
CA TYR A 20 3.43 7.19 1.85
C TYR A 20 2.70 6.64 0.63
N MET A 21 2.05 5.49 0.78
CA MET A 21 1.30 4.86 -0.29
C MET A 21 -0.02 4.31 0.24
N ILE A 22 -1.09 4.58 -0.51
CA ILE A 22 -2.38 3.93 -0.39
C ILE A 22 -2.57 3.10 -1.65
N MET A 23 -2.79 1.80 -1.51
CA MET A 23 -3.09 0.90 -2.61
C MET A 23 -4.44 0.25 -2.37
N TYR A 24 -5.45 0.68 -3.12
CA TYR A 24 -6.77 0.10 -3.12
C TYR A 24 -6.87 -0.96 -4.21
N VAL A 25 -7.09 -2.21 -3.80
CA VAL A 25 -7.32 -3.37 -4.66
C VAL A 25 -8.82 -3.53 -4.84
N GLN A 26 -9.33 -3.23 -6.03
CA GLN A 26 -10.76 -3.31 -6.35
C GLN A 26 -11.13 -4.70 -6.88
N GLU A 27 -10.27 -5.26 -7.73
CA GLU A 27 -10.44 -6.60 -8.29
C GLU A 27 -9.10 -7.33 -8.22
N THR A 28 -9.11 -8.63 -8.00
CA THR A 28 -7.91 -9.48 -8.17
C THR A 28 -8.30 -10.91 -8.47
N LYS A 29 -7.41 -11.66 -9.13
CA LYS A 29 -7.58 -13.10 -9.37
C LYS A 29 -6.74 -13.96 -8.43
N ASP A 30 -5.56 -13.47 -8.06
CA ASP A 30 -4.56 -14.13 -7.23
C ASP A 30 -3.41 -13.17 -6.91
N GLY A 31 -2.60 -13.52 -5.91
CA GLY A 31 -1.35 -12.83 -5.62
C GLY A 31 -1.17 -12.42 -4.17
N ASP A 32 0.08 -12.07 -3.86
CA ASP A 32 0.46 -11.52 -2.57
C ASP A 32 1.04 -10.12 -2.73
N HIS A 33 0.74 -9.25 -1.77
CA HIS A 33 1.57 -8.12 -1.46
C HIS A 33 2.52 -8.50 -0.33
N LEU A 34 3.81 -8.57 -0.63
CA LEU A 34 4.84 -8.73 0.38
C LEU A 34 5.12 -7.36 1.02
N ILE A 35 5.01 -7.23 2.34
CA ILE A 35 5.33 -6.01 3.09
C ILE A 35 6.15 -6.41 4.32
N ASP A 36 7.33 -5.79 4.47
CA ASP A 36 8.33 -6.12 5.50
C ASP A 36 8.58 -7.64 5.62
N PHE A 37 8.73 -8.28 4.45
CA PHE A 37 8.94 -9.72 4.27
C PHE A 37 7.79 -10.64 4.73
N GLN A 38 6.63 -10.08 5.07
CA GLN A 38 5.41 -10.83 5.38
C GLN A 38 4.48 -10.84 4.17
N ARG A 39 3.84 -11.98 3.92
CA ARG A 39 2.90 -12.17 2.80
C ARG A 39 1.50 -11.79 3.22
N TYR A 40 0.90 -10.90 2.44
CA TYR A 40 -0.50 -10.52 2.59
C TYR A 40 -1.24 -10.80 1.28
N PRO A 41 -2.25 -11.70 1.29
CA PRO A 41 -3.01 -11.97 0.09
C PRO A 41 -3.64 -10.69 -0.47
N LEU A 42 -3.60 -10.51 -1.78
CA LEU A 42 -4.44 -9.54 -2.45
C LEU A 42 -5.89 -10.04 -2.34
N GLN A 43 -6.80 -9.16 -1.92
CA GLN A 43 -8.23 -9.42 -1.86
C GLN A 43 -8.97 -8.28 -2.54
N ALA A 44 -10.12 -8.57 -3.13
CA ALA A 44 -11.02 -7.53 -3.60
C ALA A 44 -11.44 -6.67 -2.39
N ASP A 45 -11.61 -5.39 -2.65
CA ASP A 45 -11.98 -4.38 -1.68
C ASP A 45 -11.03 -4.21 -0.47
N ARG A 46 -9.75 -4.52 -0.67
CA ARG A 46 -8.68 -4.31 0.31
C ARG A 46 -7.90 -3.03 0.05
N VAL A 47 -7.68 -2.23 1.09
CA VAL A 47 -6.84 -1.03 1.05
C VAL A 47 -5.57 -1.26 1.85
N PHE A 48 -4.42 -1.30 1.18
CA PHE A 48 -3.11 -1.32 1.84
C PHE A 48 -2.62 0.09 2.16
N LEU A 49 -1.96 0.24 3.30
CA LEU A 49 -1.41 1.48 3.82
C LEU A 49 0.07 1.28 4.12
N LEU A 50 0.94 1.98 3.40
CA LEU A 50 2.39 1.88 3.56
C LEU A 50 3.01 3.23 3.91
N ARG A 51 3.99 3.20 4.81
CA ARG A 51 4.80 4.36 5.20
C ARG A 51 6.16 4.37 4.50
N PRO A 52 6.84 5.53 4.47
CA PRO A 52 8.21 5.62 3.98
C PRO A 52 9.15 4.59 4.61
N GLY A 53 9.98 3.98 3.76
CA GLY A 53 11.02 3.03 4.18
C GLY A 53 10.55 1.60 4.43
N GLN A 54 9.25 1.29 4.33
CA GLN A 54 8.80 -0.10 4.35
C GLN A 54 9.24 -0.82 3.07
N ALA A 55 9.77 -2.03 3.24
CA ALA A 55 10.12 -2.87 2.11
C ALA A 55 8.85 -3.56 1.60
N HIS A 56 8.58 -3.49 0.30
CA HIS A 56 7.41 -4.14 -0.27
C HIS A 56 7.64 -4.65 -1.70
N GLN A 57 6.80 -5.60 -2.11
CA GLN A 57 6.79 -6.21 -3.44
C GLN A 57 5.36 -6.61 -3.81
N ARG A 58 4.92 -6.32 -5.03
CA ARG A 58 3.67 -6.88 -5.58
C ARG A 58 4.02 -8.11 -6.39
N GLN A 59 3.59 -9.29 -5.94
CA GLN A 59 3.93 -10.56 -6.59
C GLN A 59 2.93 -10.98 -7.67
N SER A 60 1.79 -10.30 -7.77
CA SER A 60 0.84 -10.39 -8.88
C SER A 60 0.62 -9.00 -9.47
N LYS A 61 0.20 -8.99 -10.73
CA LYS A 61 -0.21 -7.79 -11.49
C LYS A 61 -1.56 -8.03 -12.19
N LYS A 62 -2.34 -8.97 -11.66
CA LYS A 62 -3.67 -9.36 -12.19
C LYS A 62 -4.81 -8.67 -11.42
N GLU A 63 -4.47 -7.70 -10.60
CA GLU A 63 -5.37 -6.84 -9.87
C GLU A 63 -5.69 -5.55 -10.64
N LYS A 64 -6.87 -5.00 -10.39
CA LYS A 64 -7.24 -3.64 -10.78
C LYS A 64 -7.46 -2.80 -9.54
N GLY A 65 -7.21 -1.51 -9.66
CA GLY A 65 -7.40 -0.64 -8.53
C GLY A 65 -6.79 0.73 -8.69
N VAL A 66 -6.55 1.36 -7.55
CA VAL A 66 -5.97 2.70 -7.49
C VAL A 66 -4.78 2.71 -6.56
N LEU A 67 -3.68 3.29 -7.03
CA LEU A 67 -2.51 3.60 -6.22
C LEU A 67 -2.35 5.11 -6.09
N VAL A 68 -2.21 5.57 -4.86
CA VAL A 68 -1.91 6.96 -4.52
C VAL A 68 -0.63 6.97 -3.72
N SER A 69 0.34 7.76 -4.17
CA SER A 69 1.61 7.96 -3.46
C SER A 69 1.80 9.45 -3.23
N PHE A 70 2.24 9.83 -2.04
CA PHE A 70 2.44 11.23 -1.65
C PHE A 70 3.57 11.38 -0.64
N SER A 71 4.13 12.59 -0.58
CA SER A 71 5.22 12.94 0.32
C SER A 71 4.72 13.18 1.74
N GLU A 72 5.63 13.10 2.71
CA GLU A 72 5.32 13.51 4.09
C GLU A 72 4.89 14.98 4.17
N ARG A 73 5.46 15.86 3.33
CA ARG A 73 5.07 17.27 3.25
C ARG A 73 3.60 17.44 2.90
N PHE A 74 3.07 16.65 1.95
CA PHE A 74 1.65 16.70 1.60
C PHE A 74 0.77 16.39 2.81
N LEU A 75 1.13 15.37 3.62
CA LEU A 75 0.40 15.06 4.86
C LEU A 75 0.48 16.18 5.89
N GLN A 76 1.63 16.85 6.02
CA GLN A 76 1.76 17.97 6.95
C GLN A 76 0.84 19.14 6.55
N GLU A 77 0.65 19.35 5.24
CA GLU A 77 -0.24 20.38 4.70
C GLU A 77 -1.73 20.06 4.92
N THR A 78 -2.12 18.80 5.19
CA THR A 78 -3.51 18.45 5.57
C THR A 78 -3.86 18.78 7.01
N GLY A 79 -2.87 19.09 7.86
CA GLY A 79 -3.04 19.32 9.30
C GLY A 79 -3.06 18.03 10.13
N MET A 80 -2.81 16.87 9.54
CA MET A 80 -2.64 15.61 10.27
C MET A 80 -1.43 15.68 11.21
N ARG A 81 -1.59 15.20 12.44
CA ARG A 81 -0.49 15.11 13.40
C ARG A 81 0.38 13.90 13.09
N ALA A 82 1.66 13.98 13.44
CA ALA A 82 2.59 12.86 13.27
C ALA A 82 2.10 11.57 13.96
N HIS A 83 1.48 11.68 15.15
CA HIS A 83 0.86 10.55 15.85
C HIS A 83 -0.24 9.89 15.00
N ASP A 84 -1.13 10.67 14.39
CA ASP A 84 -2.27 10.14 13.65
C ASP A 84 -1.80 9.47 12.36
N THR A 85 -0.85 10.10 11.66
CA THR A 85 -0.15 9.50 10.51
C THR A 85 0.52 8.19 10.91
N PHE A 86 1.21 8.16 12.05
CA PHE A 86 1.84 6.94 12.54
C PHE A 86 0.78 5.85 12.76
N VAL A 87 -0.30 6.12 13.51
CA VAL A 87 -1.36 5.14 13.78
C VAL A 87 -1.95 4.57 12.49
N VAL A 88 -2.22 5.41 11.49
CA VAL A 88 -2.82 4.97 10.22
C VAL A 88 -1.85 4.11 9.39
N PHE A 89 -0.57 4.46 9.31
CA PHE A 89 0.38 3.83 8.36
C PHE A 89 1.37 2.85 8.98
N SER A 90 1.38 2.64 10.31
CA SER A 90 2.32 1.72 10.97
C SER A 90 1.70 0.40 11.42
N SER A 91 0.44 0.13 11.06
CA SER A 91 -0.20 -1.19 11.25
C SER A 91 -0.22 -1.66 12.71
N VAL A 92 -0.21 -0.73 13.67
CA VAL A 92 0.09 -0.99 15.10
C VAL A 92 -0.80 -2.08 15.72
N TYR A 93 -1.97 -2.36 15.14
CA TYR A 93 -2.96 -3.23 15.76
C TYR A 93 -3.26 -4.55 15.06
N GLN A 94 -3.02 -4.76 13.76
CA GLN A 94 -3.33 -6.06 13.11
C GLN A 94 -2.48 -6.35 11.86
N HIS A 95 -2.61 -5.51 10.82
CA HIS A 95 -2.02 -5.73 9.50
C HIS A 95 -1.96 -4.43 8.68
N PRO A 96 -1.11 -4.32 7.64
CA PRO A 96 -0.92 -3.09 6.84
C PRO A 96 -2.04 -2.84 5.83
N TYR A 97 -3.26 -3.27 6.14
CA TYR A 97 -4.42 -3.11 5.28
C TYR A 97 -5.72 -2.96 6.07
N LEU A 98 -6.76 -2.54 5.36
CA LEU A 98 -8.15 -2.54 5.80
C LEU A 98 -8.97 -3.29 4.74
N ASP A 99 -9.85 -4.17 5.17
CA ASP A 99 -10.87 -4.76 4.30
C ASP A 99 -12.10 -3.86 4.37
N LEU A 100 -12.54 -3.33 3.22
CA LEU A 100 -13.74 -2.50 3.18
C LEU A 100 -14.98 -3.40 3.30
N PRO A 101 -16.03 -2.95 4.01
CA PRO A 101 -17.28 -3.68 4.06
C PRO A 101 -17.95 -3.71 2.69
N ASP A 102 -18.75 -4.77 2.45
CA ASP A 102 -19.65 -4.89 1.30
C ASP A 102 -20.68 -3.73 1.22
#